data_AF-A0A3M2KLX7-F1
#
_entry.id   AF-A0A3M2KLX7-F1
#
_cell.length_a   1.000
_cell.length_b   1.000
_cell.length_c   1.000
_cell.angle_alpha   90.00
_cell.angle_beta   90.00
_cell.angle_gamma   90.00
#
_symmetry.space_group_name_H-M   'P 1'
#
loop_
_entity.id
_entity.type
_entity.pdbx_description
1 polymer ?
#
loop_
_entity_poly.entity_id
_entity_poly.type
_entity_poly.pdbx_seq_one_letter_code
_entity_poly.pdbx_strand_id
1 'polypeptide(L)'
;IRGSLPLLDGGYLYRPEFSRYDVEGKKWIIEGVGVEPDIFQDNDPGKEFAGEDEQLNKAIEVILEELKTQEKTIPSPPPYPER
;
A
#
# COMPACT_ATOMS: atom_id res chain seq x y z
N ILE A 1 16.51 2.93 10.57
CA ILE A 1 17.41 2.25 11.54
C ILE A 1 18.85 2.61 11.16
N ARG A 2 19.64 3.20 12.06
CA ARG A 2 21.04 3.60 11.77
C ARG A 2 22.06 2.53 12.20
N GLY A 3 21.93 1.34 11.63
CA GLY A 3 22.85 0.23 11.91
C GLY A 3 22.56 -0.50 13.22
N SER A 4 23.35 -1.54 13.47
CA SER A 4 23.19 -2.41 14.62
C SER A 4 23.82 -1.78 15.87
N LEU A 5 23.10 -1.81 17.00
CA LEU A 5 23.67 -1.51 18.32
C LEU A 5 24.10 -2.84 18.96
N PRO A 6 25.38 -3.25 18.86
CA PRO A 6 25.83 -4.53 19.38
C PRO A 6 25.86 -4.53 20.90
N LEU A 7 25.43 -5.63 21.50
CA LEU A 7 25.48 -5.88 22.94
C LEU A 7 26.72 -6.71 23.29
N LEU A 8 27.07 -6.76 24.58
CA LEU A 8 28.29 -7.41 25.09
C LEU A 8 28.37 -8.90 24.74
N ASP A 9 27.23 -9.56 24.61
CA ASP A 9 27.08 -10.98 24.25
C ASP A 9 26.99 -11.22 22.74
N GLY A 10 27.13 -10.17 21.91
CA GLY A 10 26.99 -10.24 20.46
C GLY A 10 25.55 -10.12 19.96
N GLY A 11 24.58 -9.87 20.84
CA GLY A 11 23.20 -9.55 20.45
C GLY A 11 23.08 -8.21 19.72
N TYR A 12 21.95 -7.99 19.05
CA TYR A 12 21.67 -6.75 18.31
C TYR A 12 20.39 -6.09 18.82
N LEU A 13 20.47 -4.78 19.08
CA LEU A 13 19.29 -3.95 19.34
C LEU A 13 18.91 -3.16 18.08
N TYR A 14 17.66 -3.33 17.65
CA TYR A 14 17.03 -2.52 16.62
C TYR A 14 16.08 -1.51 17.25
N ARG A 15 16.37 -0.23 17.08
CA ARG A 15 15.51 0.87 17.54
C ARG A 15 15.06 1.70 16.34
N PRO A 16 13.75 1.80 16.05
CA PRO A 16 13.26 2.74 15.05
C PRO A 16 13.49 4.18 15.55
N GLU A 17 14.13 5.00 14.72
CA GLU A 17 14.50 6.39 15.06
C GLU A 17 13.82 7.41 14.15
N PHE A 18 13.17 6.93 13.08
CA PHE A 18 12.52 7.76 12.08
C PHE A 18 11.17 7.15 11.77
N SER A 19 10.13 7.96 11.86
CA SER A 19 8.80 7.61 11.41
C SER A 19 8.25 8.70 10.49
N ARG A 20 7.15 8.40 9.80
CA ARG A 20 6.52 9.29 8.83
C ARG A 20 5.45 10.13 9.53
N TYR A 21 5.53 11.44 9.34
CA TYR A 21 4.44 12.34 9.66
C TYR A 21 3.43 12.41 8.51
N ASP A 22 2.25 12.96 8.76
CA ASP A 22 1.37 13.45 7.69
C ASP A 22 2.09 14.50 6.83
N VAL A 23 1.48 14.80 5.67
CA VAL A 23 1.98 15.82 4.73
C VAL A 23 2.15 17.19 5.41
N GLU A 24 1.35 17.48 6.46
CA GLU A 24 1.41 18.71 7.23
C GLU A 24 2.41 18.69 8.42
N GLY A 25 3.00 17.53 8.74
CA GLY A 25 3.98 17.39 9.83
C GLY A 25 3.42 17.43 11.26
N LYS A 26 2.11 17.24 11.44
CA LYS A 26 1.40 17.36 12.72
C LYS A 26 1.17 16.04 13.44
N LYS A 27 1.07 14.92 12.73
CA LYS A 27 0.68 13.63 13.31
C LYS A 27 1.56 12.49 12.81
N TRP A 28 1.83 11.53 13.68
CA TRP A 28 2.32 10.20 13.29
C TRP A 28 1.15 9.42 12.72
N ILE A 29 1.05 9.33 11.39
CA ILE A 29 -0.17 8.84 10.74
C ILE A 29 -0.31 7.32 10.72
N ILE A 30 0.77 6.58 10.91
CA ILE A 30 0.79 5.11 10.78
C ILE A 30 1.18 4.42 12.10
N GLU A 31 1.98 5.08 12.95
CA GLU A 31 2.52 4.49 14.18
C GLU A 31 1.41 4.04 15.14
N GLY A 32 1.40 2.75 15.48
CA GLY A 32 0.46 2.15 16.43
C GLY A 32 -0.98 1.95 15.91
N VAL A 33 -1.28 2.36 14.68
CA VAL A 33 -2.64 2.28 14.10
C VAL A 33 -2.64 1.54 12.76
N GLY A 34 -1.64 1.77 11.92
CA GLY A 34 -1.60 1.25 10.54
C GLY A 34 -2.17 2.24 9.53
N VAL A 35 -2.58 1.75 8.37
CA VAL A 35 -3.30 2.51 7.34
C VAL A 35 -4.68 1.90 7.21
N GLU A 36 -5.71 2.71 7.45
CA GLU A 36 -7.09 2.27 7.33
C GLU A 36 -7.47 2.15 5.84
N PRO A 37 -8.12 1.06 5.40
CA PRO A 37 -8.57 0.93 4.03
C PRO A 37 -9.77 1.84 3.77
N ASP A 38 -9.90 2.34 2.54
CA ASP A 38 -11.10 3.08 2.11
C ASP A 38 -12.34 2.17 2.06
N ILE A 39 -12.13 0.88 1.75
CA ILE A 39 -13.16 -0.15 1.70
C ILE A 39 -12.69 -1.34 2.54
N PHE A 40 -13.40 -1.63 3.63
CA PHE A 40 -13.17 -2.83 4.43
C PHE A 40 -13.69 -4.07 3.69
N GLN A 41 -12.79 -4.98 3.35
CA GLN A 41 -13.11 -6.27 2.75
C GLN A 41 -12.16 -7.31 3.35
N ASP A 42 -12.68 -8.12 4.27
CA ASP A 42 -11.95 -9.29 4.76
C ASP A 42 -12.13 -10.45 3.79
N ASN A 43 -11.10 -11.29 3.65
CA ASN A 43 -11.21 -12.57 2.95
C ASN A 43 -11.73 -13.64 3.92
N ASP A 44 -12.78 -14.35 3.54
CA ASP A 44 -13.19 -15.56 4.24
C ASP A 44 -12.08 -16.62 4.11
N PRO A 45 -11.55 -17.17 5.23
CA PRO A 45 -10.44 -18.12 5.18
C PRO A 45 -10.74 -19.40 4.40
N GLY A 46 -12.00 -19.85 4.39
CA GLY A 46 -12.40 -21.05 3.66
C GLY A 46 -12.44 -20.83 2.15
N LYS A 47 -12.92 -19.66 1.72
CA LYS A 47 -12.91 -19.25 0.31
C LYS A 47 -11.50 -18.97 -0.18
N GLU A 48 -10.69 -18.26 0.60
CA GLU A 48 -9.29 -18.00 0.27
C GLU A 48 -8.50 -19.31 0.13
N PHE A 49 -8.73 -20.27 1.04
CA PHE A 49 -8.15 -21.61 0.93
C PHE A 49 -8.60 -22.36 -0.33
N ALA A 50 -9.85 -22.16 -0.76
CA ALA A 50 -10.38 -22.70 -2.01
C ALA A 50 -9.88 -21.95 -3.27
N GLY A 51 -9.08 -20.89 -3.10
CA GLY A 51 -8.51 -20.08 -4.18
C GLY A 51 -9.38 -18.92 -4.64
N GLU A 52 -10.44 -18.56 -3.89
CA GLU A 52 -11.28 -17.40 -4.15
C GLU A 52 -10.81 -16.20 -3.30
N ASP A 53 -10.35 -15.14 -3.97
CA ASP A 53 -9.89 -13.90 -3.34
C ASP A 53 -10.98 -12.83 -3.41
N GLU A 54 -11.67 -12.59 -2.28
CA GLU A 54 -12.77 -11.64 -2.19
C GLU A 54 -12.31 -10.18 -2.32
N GLN A 55 -11.13 -9.85 -1.78
CA GLN A 55 -10.51 -8.53 -1.92
C GLN A 55 -10.21 -8.21 -3.39
N LEU A 56 -9.60 -9.15 -4.12
CA LEU A 56 -9.32 -8.95 -5.54
C LEU A 56 -10.60 -8.79 -6.37
N ASN A 57 -11.61 -9.64 -6.10
CA ASN A 57 -12.89 -9.55 -6.77
C ASN A 57 -13.58 -8.20 -6.51
N LYS A 58 -13.56 -7.72 -5.26
CA LYS A 58 -14.14 -6.43 -4.90
C LYS A 58 -13.41 -5.27 -5.56
N ALA A 59 -12.07 -5.32 -5.62
CA ALA A 59 -11.28 -4.31 -6.31
C ALA A 59 -11.63 -4.22 -7.80
N ILE A 60 -11.78 -5.37 -8.49
CA ILE A 60 -12.18 -5.41 -9.91
C ILE A 60 -13.58 -4.80 -10.09
N GLU A 61 -14.54 -5.18 -9.24
CA GLU A 61 -15.90 -4.64 -9.28
C GLU A 61 -15.90 -3.10 -9.16
N VAL A 62 -15.20 -2.56 -8.16
CA VAL A 62 -15.14 -1.12 -7.90
C VAL A 62 -14.46 -0.39 -9.06
N ILE A 63 -13.33 -0.89 -9.56
CA ILE A 63 -12.61 -0.28 -10.68
C ILE A 63 -13.48 -0.28 -11.95
N LEU A 64 -14.17 -1.38 -12.24
CA LEU A 64 -15.07 -1.44 -13.41
C LEU A 64 -16.25 -0.48 -13.29
N GLU A 65 -16.75 -0.22 -12.08
CA GLU A 65 -17.78 0.80 -11.85
C GLU A 65 -17.22 2.21 -12.04
N GLU A 66 -16.06 2.51 -11.46
CA GLU A 66 -15.41 3.83 -11.59
C GLU A 66 -15.09 4.16 -13.04
N LEU A 67 -14.63 3.18 -13.84
CA LEU A 67 -14.33 3.38 -15.26
C LEU A 67 -15.54 3.86 -16.08
N LYS A 68 -16.77 3.58 -15.65
CA LYS A 68 -17.97 4.08 -16.35
C LYS A 68 -18.09 5.62 -16.32
N THR A 69 -17.48 6.27 -15.33
CA THR A 69 -17.63 7.72 -15.09
C THR A 69 -16.30 8.48 -14.99
N GLN A 70 -15.19 7.80 -14.71
CA GLN A 70 -13.89 8.39 -14.43
C GLN A 70 -12.79 7.94 -15.41
N GLU A 71 -13.16 7.42 -16.57
CA GLU A 71 -12.18 7.04 -17.59
C GLU A 71 -11.29 8.23 -17.96
N LYS A 72 -9.97 8.05 -17.84
CA LYS A 72 -8.99 9.07 -18.18
C LYS A 72 -8.50 8.86 -19.61
N THR A 73 -8.63 9.89 -20.44
CA THR A 73 -8.00 9.91 -21.76
C THR A 73 -6.47 9.95 -21.59
N ILE A 74 -5.81 8.86 -21.99
CA ILE A 74 -4.35 8.81 -22.02
C ILE A 74 -3.87 9.46 -23.31
N PRO A 75 -3.01 10.50 -23.27
CA PRO A 75 -2.47 11.09 -24.48
C PRO A 75 -1.64 10.04 -25.25
N SER A 76 -1.77 10.02 -26.57
CA SER A 76 -0.91 9.16 -27.40
C SER A 76 0.56 9.58 -27.23
N PRO A 77 1.50 8.62 -27.21
CA PRO A 77 2.92 8.95 -27.20
C PRO A 77 3.28 9.80 -28.44
N PRO A 78 4.25 10.73 -28.33
CA PRO A 78 4.68 11.52 -29.47
C PRO A 78 5.25 10.61 -30.58
N PRO A 79 5.18 11.03 -31.86
CA PRO A 79 5.79 10.29 -32.95
C PRO A 79 7.29 10.10 -32.70
N TYR A 80 7.82 8.95 -33.10
CA TYR A 80 9.26 8.69 -33.04
C TYR A 80 10.03 9.72 -33.88
N PRO A 81 11.24 10.14 -33.46
CA PRO A 81 12.06 11.05 -34.27
C PRO A 81 12.39 10.42 -35.63
N GLU A 82 12.21 11.19 -36.70
CA GLU A 82 12.70 10.83 -38.03
C GLU A 82 14.24 10.82 -38.02
N ARG A 83 14.83 9.79 -38.64
CA ARG A 83 16.30 9.65 -38.73
C ARG A 83 16.88 10.54 -39.81
#